data_AF-A0A226ECX0-F1
#
_entry.id   AF-A0A226ECX0-F1
#
_cell.length_a   1.000
_cell.length_b   1.000
_cell.length_c   1.000
_cell.angle_alpha   90.00
_cell.angle_beta   90.00
_cell.angle_gamma   90.00
#
_symmetry.space_group_name_H-M   'P 1'
#
loop_
_entity.id
_entity.type
_entity.pdbx_description
1 polymer ?
#
loop_
_entity_poly.entity_id
_entity_poly.type
_entity_poly.pdbx_seq_one_letter_code
_entity_poly.pdbx_strand_id
1 'polypeptide(L)'
;MQEKCERGHNSVFDGRGRHTNHTVNPAALNGAIMAHINTYPRYEHHYCTAKLGQFYLSPVLTLDAMFADFVIKHPMIADAHRKEQVYRRCFRDSNLTIGHTYTDTCRKCDILDVELKIARRNNNVRQIDVAVDARRVHLDFAAIARNQLIQDELRSQNDPEFVMICGDMQKVLTREHSYID
;
A
#
# COMPACT_ATOMS: atom_id res chain seq x y z
N MET A 1 -24.01 1.11 -44.68
CA MET A 1 -23.41 1.83 -45.82
C MET A 1 -24.11 3.17 -45.91
N GLN A 2 -23.47 4.27 -45.49
CA GLN A 2 -24.04 5.60 -45.68
C GLN A 2 -22.92 6.62 -45.89
N GLU A 3 -22.82 7.02 -47.15
CA GLU A 3 -22.51 8.35 -47.69
C GLU A 3 -21.37 9.15 -47.06
N LYS A 4 -20.27 9.24 -47.83
CA LYS A 4 -19.56 10.50 -48.11
C LYS A 4 -18.53 10.27 -49.24
N CYS A 5 -18.79 10.86 -50.40
CA CYS A 5 -17.88 11.76 -51.13
C CYS A 5 -18.28 11.86 -52.62
N GLU A 6 -19.32 12.63 -52.89
CA GLU A 6 -19.31 13.48 -54.07
C GLU A 6 -18.31 14.62 -53.82
N ARG A 7 -17.14 14.52 -54.47
CA ARG A 7 -16.27 15.62 -54.95
C ARG A 7 -14.85 15.09 -55.21
N GLY A 8 -14.60 14.70 -56.45
CA GLY A 8 -13.34 14.92 -57.18
C GLY A 8 -11.99 14.69 -56.47
N HIS A 9 -11.83 13.63 -55.68
CA HIS A 9 -10.52 13.20 -55.21
C HIS A 9 -10.35 11.69 -55.48
N ASN A 10 -9.61 11.36 -56.53
CA ASN A 10 -9.20 9.98 -56.84
C ASN A 10 -8.08 9.54 -55.89
N SER A 11 -8.42 9.24 -54.64
CA SER A 11 -7.73 8.24 -53.81
C SER A 11 -8.43 8.16 -52.47
N VAL A 12 -9.08 7.02 -52.22
CA VAL A 12 -9.41 6.59 -50.86
C VAL A 12 -8.09 6.21 -50.21
N PHE A 13 -7.44 7.15 -49.52
CA PHE A 13 -6.25 6.84 -48.75
C PHE A 13 -6.66 6.06 -47.51
N ASP A 14 -6.41 4.75 -47.50
CA ASP A 14 -6.60 3.93 -46.30
C ASP A 14 -5.55 4.36 -45.26
N GLY A 15 -6.03 5.01 -44.20
CA GLY A 15 -5.22 5.46 -43.06
C GLY A 15 -5.04 4.37 -41.99
N ARG A 16 -5.60 3.17 -42.17
CA ARG A 16 -5.40 2.05 -41.24
C ARG A 16 -3.94 1.62 -41.28
N GLY A 17 -3.33 1.38 -40.12
CA GLY A 17 -1.92 1.00 -40.00
C GLY A 17 -0.90 2.17 -40.01
N ARG A 18 -1.32 3.41 -40.26
CA ARG A 18 -0.44 4.60 -40.11
C ARG A 18 -0.46 5.09 -38.67
N HIS A 19 0.19 4.35 -37.79
CA HIS A 19 0.41 4.74 -36.41
C HIS A 19 1.89 5.05 -36.27
N THR A 20 2.24 6.26 -35.83
CA THR A 20 3.60 6.51 -35.39
C THR A 20 3.80 5.74 -34.10
N ASN A 21 4.55 4.63 -34.15
CA ASN A 21 5.00 3.95 -32.95
C ASN A 21 6.03 4.87 -32.28
N HIS A 22 5.57 5.80 -31.44
CA HIS A 22 6.47 6.50 -30.54
C HIS A 22 7.00 5.47 -29.55
N THR A 23 8.21 4.96 -29.81
CA THR A 23 8.91 4.04 -28.90
C THR A 23 9.32 4.81 -27.65
N VAL A 24 8.38 5.00 -26.73
CA VAL A 24 8.71 5.37 -25.36
C VAL A 24 9.48 4.18 -24.79
N ASN A 25 10.73 4.40 -24.36
CA ASN A 25 11.51 3.36 -23.70
C ASN A 25 10.71 2.86 -22.48
N PRO A 26 10.20 1.61 -22.50
CA PRO A 26 9.30 1.12 -21.47
C PRO A 26 9.97 1.10 -20.09
N ALA A 27 11.28 0.88 -20.03
CA ALA A 27 12.03 0.82 -18.78
C ALA A 27 12.10 2.20 -18.10
N ALA A 28 12.33 3.27 -18.87
CA ALA A 28 12.39 4.63 -18.33
C ALA A 28 11.03 5.09 -17.80
N LEU A 29 9.94 4.76 -18.51
CA LEU A 29 8.58 5.05 -18.06
C LEU A 29 8.24 4.30 -16.77
N ASN A 30 8.52 3.00 -16.72
CA ASN A 30 8.27 2.19 -15.53
C ASN A 30 9.06 2.71 -14.33
N GLY A 31 10.32 3.11 -14.54
CA GLY A 31 11.15 3.73 -13.50
C GLY A 31 10.55 5.02 -12.94
N ALA A 32 10.07 5.91 -13.81
CA ALA A 32 9.41 7.15 -13.39
C ALA A 32 8.10 6.89 -12.61
N ILE A 33 7.31 5.91 -13.05
CA ILE A 33 6.08 5.50 -12.35
C ILE A 33 6.41 4.94 -10.97
N MET A 34 7.39 4.03 -10.87
CA MET A 34 7.79 3.45 -9.59
C MET A 34 8.38 4.50 -8.63
N ALA A 35 9.17 5.45 -9.15
CA ALA A 35 9.68 6.57 -8.37
C ALA A 35 8.53 7.42 -7.80
N HIS A 36 7.50 7.72 -8.60
CA HIS A 36 6.31 8.42 -8.14
C HIS A 36 5.53 7.65 -7.08
N ILE A 37 5.28 6.35 -7.29
CA ILE A 37 4.60 5.49 -6.32
C ILE A 37 5.34 5.46 -4.97
N ASN A 38 6.68 5.43 -4.99
CA ASN A 38 7.51 5.43 -3.78
C ASN A 38 7.52 6.76 -3.02
N THR A 39 6.95 7.84 -3.56
CA THR A 39 6.82 9.12 -2.83
C THR A 39 5.73 9.08 -1.76
N TYR A 40 4.80 8.12 -1.83
CA TYR A 40 3.69 8.03 -0.90
C TYR A 40 4.10 7.39 0.43
N PRO A 41 3.60 7.89 1.58
CA PRO A 41 3.88 7.28 2.87
C PRO A 41 3.25 5.89 2.93
N ARG A 42 4.10 4.91 3.24
CA ARG A 42 3.72 3.51 3.44
C ARG A 42 3.62 3.16 4.91
N TYR A 43 2.69 2.30 5.24
CA TYR A 43 2.46 1.80 6.59
C TYR A 43 2.50 0.28 6.60
N GLU A 44 3.08 -0.29 7.64
CA GLU A 44 3.03 -1.71 7.91
C GLU A 44 1.95 -1.99 8.95
N HIS A 45 1.08 -2.98 8.69
CA HIS A 45 0.05 -3.39 9.64
C HIS A 45 0.55 -4.56 10.47
N HIS A 46 0.74 -4.31 11.77
CA HIS A 46 1.30 -5.26 12.71
C HIS A 46 0.54 -6.61 12.79
N TYR A 47 -0.79 -6.68 12.70
CA TYR A 47 -1.51 -7.97 12.81
C TYR A 47 -1.69 -8.71 11.49
N CYS A 48 -1.69 -8.00 10.37
CA CYS A 48 -1.87 -8.60 9.06
C CYS A 48 -0.51 -8.93 8.44
N THR A 49 0.15 -9.92 9.02
CA THR A 49 1.42 -10.47 8.52
C THR A 49 1.21 -11.83 7.86
N ALA A 50 0.15 -11.99 7.07
CA ALA A 50 0.05 -13.18 6.21
C ALA A 50 1.16 -13.17 5.13
N LYS A 51 1.77 -12.01 4.84
CA LYS A 51 2.90 -11.85 3.93
C LYS A 51 3.89 -10.81 4.46
N LEU A 52 5.06 -11.27 4.92
CA LEU A 52 6.21 -10.39 5.17
C LEU A 52 6.49 -9.54 3.92
N GLY A 53 6.61 -8.22 4.08
CA GLY A 53 6.92 -7.30 2.97
C GLY A 53 5.71 -6.69 2.23
N GLN A 54 4.48 -6.88 2.70
CA GLN A 54 3.30 -6.18 2.17
C GLN A 54 3.11 -4.83 2.88
N PHE A 55 3.13 -3.75 2.11
CA PHE A 55 2.94 -2.40 2.64
C PHE A 55 1.60 -1.79 2.21
N TYR A 56 1.04 -0.95 3.06
CA TYR A 56 -0.26 -0.33 2.85
C TYR A 56 -0.13 1.18 2.63
N LEU A 57 -0.93 1.69 1.70
CA LEU A 57 -1.14 3.11 1.47
C LEU A 57 -2.42 3.57 2.18
N SER A 58 -2.53 4.88 2.39
CA SER A 58 -3.72 5.50 3.02
C SER A 58 -5.03 5.02 2.38
N PRO A 59 -6.08 4.71 3.19
CA PRO A 59 -7.37 4.27 2.67
C PRO A 59 -8.14 5.38 1.92
N VAL A 60 -7.75 6.64 2.13
CA VAL A 60 -8.33 7.80 1.44
C VAL A 60 -7.75 7.96 0.04
N LEU A 61 -6.61 7.33 -0.22
CA LEU A 61 -5.96 7.39 -1.52
C LEU A 61 -6.63 6.39 -2.47
N THR A 62 -6.79 6.78 -3.73
CA THR A 62 -7.24 5.86 -4.79
C THR A 62 -6.19 5.79 -5.88
N LEU A 63 -6.15 4.67 -6.60
CA LEU A 63 -5.20 4.50 -7.70
C LEU A 63 -5.43 5.55 -8.80
N ASP A 64 -6.68 5.96 -8.98
CA ASP A 64 -7.08 7.00 -9.94
C ASP A 64 -6.55 8.38 -9.53
N ALA A 65 -6.64 8.72 -8.24
CA ALA A 65 -6.08 9.96 -7.70
C ALA A 65 -4.54 9.98 -7.81
N MET A 66 -3.88 8.84 -7.53
CA MET A 66 -2.44 8.72 -7.71
C MET A 66 -2.03 8.89 -9.17
N PHE A 67 -2.77 8.28 -10.11
CA PHE A 67 -2.50 8.42 -11.52
C PHE A 67 -2.72 9.86 -12.02
N ALA A 68 -3.80 10.52 -11.58
CA ALA A 68 -4.04 11.93 -11.90
C ALA A 68 -2.87 12.82 -11.41
N ASP A 69 -2.40 12.62 -10.18
CA ASP A 69 -1.23 13.31 -9.63
C ASP A 69 0.05 13.01 -10.43
N PHE A 70 0.25 11.76 -10.89
CA PHE A 70 1.37 11.38 -11.73
C PHE A 70 1.40 12.16 -13.05
N VAL A 71 0.25 12.26 -13.74
CA VAL A 71 0.10 12.98 -15.00
C VAL A 71 0.41 14.47 -14.83
N ILE A 72 -0.05 15.07 -13.72
CA ILE A 72 0.22 16.48 -13.39
C ILE A 72 1.71 16.73 -13.14
N LYS A 73 2.37 15.84 -12.40
CA LYS A 73 3.79 15.98 -12.04
C LYS A 73 4.77 15.65 -13.15
N HIS A 74 4.34 14.93 -14.19
CA HIS A 74 5.19 14.50 -15.30
C HIS A 74 4.65 14.96 -16.67
N PRO A 75 4.52 16.27 -16.91
CA PRO A 75 3.97 16.81 -18.16
C PRO A 75 4.84 16.51 -19.38
N MET A 76 6.13 16.21 -19.17
CA MET A 76 7.10 15.88 -20.22
C MET A 76 6.90 14.48 -20.81
N ILE A 77 6.11 13.63 -20.15
CA ILE A 77 5.79 12.30 -20.65
C ILE A 77 4.68 12.44 -21.70
N ALA A 78 5.05 12.27 -22.97
CA ALA A 78 4.10 12.23 -24.07
C ALA A 78 2.97 11.22 -23.79
N ASP A 79 1.73 11.64 -24.02
CA ASP A 79 0.51 10.87 -23.80
C ASP A 79 0.40 10.22 -22.41
N ALA A 80 0.90 10.90 -21.35
CA ALA A 80 0.80 10.41 -19.97
C ALA A 80 -0.63 9.98 -19.59
N HIS A 81 -1.65 10.72 -20.05
CA HIS A 81 -3.07 10.41 -19.84
C HIS A 81 -3.51 9.05 -20.41
N ARG A 82 -2.82 8.50 -21.43
CA ARG A 82 -3.14 7.19 -22.03
C ARG A 82 -2.40 6.03 -21.36
N LYS A 83 -1.54 6.31 -20.37
CA LYS A 83 -0.64 5.32 -19.75
C LYS A 83 -1.18 4.74 -18.44
N GLU A 84 -2.47 4.91 -18.18
CA GLU A 84 -3.14 4.41 -16.98
C GLU A 84 -2.94 2.90 -16.79
N GLN A 85 -3.08 2.11 -17.86
CA GLN A 85 -2.91 0.66 -17.77
C GLN A 85 -1.49 0.26 -17.36
N VAL A 86 -0.48 1.01 -17.82
CA VAL A 86 0.93 0.80 -17.43
C VAL A 86 1.11 1.17 -15.97
N TYR A 87 0.53 2.29 -15.54
CA TYR A 87 0.56 2.72 -14.14
C TYR A 87 -0.04 1.67 -13.19
N ARG A 88 -1.22 1.14 -13.52
CA ARG A 88 -1.88 0.09 -12.74
C ARG A 88 -1.06 -1.20 -12.67
N ARG A 89 -0.33 -1.53 -13.75
CA ARG A 89 0.58 -2.70 -13.77
C ARG A 89 1.76 -2.47 -12.83
N CYS A 90 2.48 -1.35 -12.96
CA CYS A 90 3.58 -1.01 -12.07
C CYS A 90 3.15 -0.97 -10.59
N PHE A 91 1.94 -0.45 -10.31
CA PHE A 91 1.39 -0.47 -8.96
C PHE A 91 1.17 -1.90 -8.44
N ARG A 92 0.63 -2.80 -9.26
CA ARG A 92 0.47 -4.22 -8.89
C ARG A 92 1.80 -4.89 -8.57
N ASP A 93 2.86 -4.53 -9.30
CA ASP A 93 4.20 -5.08 -9.13
C ASP A 93 4.94 -4.47 -7.91
N SER A 94 4.40 -3.40 -7.30
CA SER A 94 5.05 -2.67 -6.20
C SER A 94 4.87 -3.29 -4.80
N ASN A 95 4.15 -4.41 -4.68
CA ASN A 95 3.76 -5.03 -3.38
C ASN A 95 3.01 -4.08 -2.43
N LEU A 96 2.45 -2.99 -2.95
CA LEU A 96 1.63 -2.04 -2.21
C LEU A 96 0.16 -2.39 -2.30
N THR A 97 -0.57 -2.17 -1.22
CA THR A 97 -2.03 -2.30 -1.18
C THR A 97 -2.66 -0.99 -0.70
N ILE A 98 -3.72 -0.54 -1.35
CA ILE A 98 -4.50 0.63 -0.89
C ILE A 98 -5.55 0.12 0.10
N GLY A 99 -5.65 0.76 1.27
CA GLY A 99 -6.70 0.47 2.24
C GLY A 99 -6.18 -0.01 3.58
N HIS A 100 -7.12 -0.32 4.47
CA HIS A 100 -6.84 -0.91 5.77
C HIS A 100 -6.97 -2.43 5.73
N THR A 101 -6.15 -3.08 6.54
CA THR A 101 -6.36 -4.48 6.88
C THR A 101 -7.58 -4.57 7.80
N TYR A 102 -8.56 -5.41 7.46
CA TYR A 102 -9.78 -5.62 8.26
C TYR A 102 -9.54 -6.41 9.56
N THR A 103 -8.30 -6.48 10.05
CA THR A 103 -7.95 -7.16 11.30
C THR A 103 -7.89 -6.14 12.42
N ASP A 104 -8.45 -6.52 13.57
CA ASP A 104 -8.37 -5.75 14.82
C ASP A 104 -6.94 -5.22 15.04
N THR A 105 -6.83 -3.91 15.11
CA THR A 105 -5.59 -3.20 15.41
C THR A 105 -5.30 -3.29 16.90
N CYS A 106 -4.00 -3.24 17.27
CA CYS A 106 -3.64 -3.20 18.69
C CYS A 106 -4.14 -1.86 19.21
N ARG A 107 -4.81 -1.88 20.38
CA ARG A 107 -5.21 -0.67 21.09
C ARG A 107 -4.07 0.35 21.20
N LYS A 108 -2.83 -0.09 21.38
CA LYS A 108 -1.64 0.78 21.45
C LYS A 108 -1.34 1.43 20.10
N CYS A 109 -1.45 0.70 18.98
CA CYS A 109 -1.34 1.28 17.65
C CYS A 109 -2.42 2.33 17.41
N ASP A 110 -3.67 2.05 17.80
CA ASP A 110 -4.78 2.99 17.61
C ASP A 110 -4.58 4.29 18.38
N ILE A 111 -4.15 4.19 19.64
CA ILE A 111 -3.85 5.36 20.48
C ILE A 111 -2.74 6.20 19.83
N LEU A 112 -1.64 5.56 19.42
CA LEU A 112 -0.51 6.26 18.81
C LEU A 112 -0.89 6.91 17.47
N ASP A 113 -1.74 6.27 16.67
CA ASP A 113 -2.23 6.84 15.41
C ASP A 113 -3.14 8.06 15.65
N VAL A 114 -3.97 8.04 16.71
CA VAL A 114 -4.76 9.20 17.12
C VAL A 114 -3.87 10.33 17.61
N GLU A 115 -2.89 10.04 18.47
CA GLU A 115 -1.91 11.01 18.98
C GLU A 115 -1.14 11.67 17.82
N LEU A 116 -0.67 10.88 16.84
CA LEU A 116 -0.01 11.39 15.64
C LEU A 116 -0.91 12.31 14.82
N LYS A 117 -2.18 11.96 14.64
CA LYS A 117 -3.13 12.80 13.91
C LYS A 117 -3.35 14.14 14.61
N ILE A 118 -3.51 14.12 15.94
CA ILE A 118 -3.68 15.34 16.75
C ILE A 118 -2.41 16.20 16.71
N ALA A 119 -1.24 15.60 16.91
CA ALA A 119 0.05 16.30 16.89
C ALA A 119 0.34 16.96 15.53
N ARG A 120 0.02 16.27 14.42
CA ARG A 120 0.11 16.81 13.06
C ARG A 120 -0.85 17.98 12.85
N ARG A 121 -2.10 17.86 13.32
CA ARG A 121 -3.09 18.94 13.21
C ARG A 121 -2.63 20.20 13.97
N ASN A 122 -1.97 20.01 15.11
CA ASN A 122 -1.48 21.11 15.94
C ASN A 122 -0.07 21.60 15.55
N ASN A 123 0.55 21.03 14.49
CA ASN A 123 1.94 21.30 14.09
C ASN A 123 2.96 21.20 15.24
N ASN A 124 2.72 20.30 16.21
CA ASN A 124 3.61 20.12 17.35
C ASN A 124 4.70 19.09 17.02
N VAL A 125 5.83 19.57 16.49
CA VAL A 125 6.96 18.73 16.04
C VAL A 125 7.42 17.76 17.12
N ARG A 126 7.55 18.21 18.37
CA ARG A 126 8.01 17.35 19.48
C ARG A 126 7.07 16.18 19.74
N GLN A 127 5.76 16.42 19.71
CA GLN A 127 4.77 15.35 19.92
C GLN A 127 4.72 14.38 18.74
N ILE A 128 4.96 14.88 17.52
CA ILE A 128 5.08 14.01 16.33
C ILE A 128 6.27 13.07 16.51
N ASP A 129 7.45 13.60 16.85
CA ASP A 129 8.68 12.80 16.99
C ASP A 129 8.53 11.73 18.09
N VAL A 130 8.00 12.12 19.26
CA VAL A 130 7.74 11.19 20.38
C VAL A 130 6.78 10.07 19.96
N ALA A 131 5.68 10.40 19.27
CA ALA A 131 4.71 9.40 18.86
C ALA A 131 5.25 8.49 17.75
N VAL A 132 6.08 9.01 16.84
CA VAL A 132 6.80 8.21 15.83
C VAL A 132 7.76 7.23 16.49
N ASP A 133 8.57 7.69 17.45
CA ASP A 133 9.52 6.82 18.17
C ASP A 133 8.81 5.77 19.02
N ALA A 134 7.76 6.15 19.74
CA ALA A 134 6.96 5.20 20.52
C ALA A 134 6.33 4.12 19.63
N ARG A 135 5.89 4.49 18.42
CA ARG A 135 5.37 3.56 17.42
C ARG A 135 6.47 2.63 16.90
N ARG A 136 7.64 3.16 16.56
CA ARG A 136 8.79 2.36 16.13
C ARG A 136 9.16 1.30 17.16
N VAL A 137 9.35 1.71 18.40
CA VAL A 137 9.69 0.79 19.51
C VAL A 137 8.63 -0.29 19.67
N HIS A 138 7.35 0.06 19.60
CA HIS A 138 6.27 -0.92 19.68
C HIS A 138 6.33 -1.97 18.55
N LEU A 139 6.61 -1.54 17.31
CA LEU A 139 6.76 -2.43 16.16
C LEU A 139 7.98 -3.34 16.30
N ASP A 140 9.10 -2.81 16.79
CA ASP A 140 10.32 -3.59 17.03
C ASP A 140 10.07 -4.72 18.03
N PHE A 141 9.41 -4.42 19.16
CA PHE A 141 9.03 -5.44 20.14
C PHE A 141 8.10 -6.52 19.56
N ALA A 142 7.13 -6.12 18.74
CA ALA A 142 6.23 -7.07 18.10
C ALA A 142 6.97 -7.99 17.11
N ALA A 143 7.94 -7.45 16.38
CA ALA A 143 8.79 -8.23 15.48
C ALA A 143 9.65 -9.23 16.26
N ILE A 144 10.24 -8.82 17.39
CA ILE A 144 11.03 -9.70 18.26
C ILE A 144 10.17 -10.86 18.79
N ALA A 145 8.98 -10.55 19.31
CA ALA A 145 8.07 -11.57 19.84
C ALA A 145 7.63 -12.57 18.76
N ARG A 146 7.37 -12.10 17.54
CA ARG A 146 7.08 -13.00 16.41
C ARG A 146 8.26 -13.88 16.04
N ASN A 147 9.45 -13.31 15.97
CA ASN A 147 10.64 -14.09 15.66
C ASN A 147 10.86 -15.18 16.70
N GLN A 148 10.64 -14.89 17.98
CA GLN A 148 10.67 -15.90 19.05
C GLN A 148 9.62 -16.98 18.84
N LEU A 149 8.37 -16.63 18.50
CA LEU A 149 7.32 -17.61 18.20
C LEU A 149 7.69 -18.54 17.04
N ILE A 150 8.30 -18.00 15.98
CA ILE A 150 8.80 -18.80 14.86
C ILE A 150 9.92 -19.75 15.31
N GLN A 151 10.84 -19.28 16.15
CA GLN A 151 11.91 -20.13 16.69
C GLN A 151 11.36 -21.24 17.61
N ASP A 152 10.36 -20.93 18.44
CA ASP A 152 9.72 -21.90 19.32
C ASP A 152 8.92 -22.94 18.50
N GLU A 153 8.27 -22.52 17.42
CA GLU A 153 7.62 -23.44 16.47
C GLU A 153 8.65 -24.40 15.85
N LEU A 154 9.76 -23.88 15.34
CA LEU A 154 10.85 -24.69 14.78
C LEU A 154 11.46 -25.63 15.83
N ARG A 155 11.60 -25.16 17.08
CA ARG A 155 12.09 -25.99 18.18
C ARG A 155 11.14 -27.15 18.46
N SER A 156 9.83 -26.89 18.53
CA SER A 156 8.82 -27.92 18.80
C SER A 156 8.74 -29.01 17.74
N GLN A 157 9.16 -28.71 16.50
CA GLN A 157 9.24 -29.71 15.44
C GLN A 157 10.47 -30.62 15.58
N ASN A 158 11.54 -30.14 16.19
CA ASN A 158 12.84 -30.83 16.25
C ASN A 158 13.10 -31.52 17.61
N ASP A 159 12.50 -31.01 18.69
CA ASP A 159 12.73 -31.46 20.06
C ASP A 159 11.47 -32.15 20.63
N PRO A 160 11.47 -33.48 20.82
CA PRO A 160 10.31 -34.21 21.33
C PRO A 160 9.97 -33.92 22.80
N GLU A 161 10.85 -33.27 23.58
CA GLU A 161 10.52 -32.81 24.94
C GLU A 161 9.87 -31.41 24.97
N PHE A 162 9.88 -30.67 23.86
CA PHE A 162 9.37 -29.31 23.80
C PHE A 162 8.06 -29.23 23.02
N VAL A 163 6.96 -28.88 23.72
CA VAL A 163 5.64 -28.69 23.12
C VAL A 163 5.28 -27.21 23.14
N MET A 164 4.94 -26.65 21.98
CA MET A 164 4.44 -25.29 21.84
C MET A 164 2.91 -25.31 21.73
N ILE A 165 2.25 -24.49 22.56
CA ILE A 165 0.79 -24.32 22.54
C ILE A 165 0.47 -22.87 22.16
N CYS A 166 -0.12 -22.68 20.98
CA CYS A 166 -0.63 -21.39 20.54
C CYS A 166 -2.15 -21.34 20.72
N GLY A 167 -2.64 -20.30 21.40
CA GLY A 167 -4.07 -20.04 21.57
C GLY A 167 -4.41 -18.61 21.18
N ASP A 168 -5.49 -18.42 20.42
CA ASP A 168 -6.04 -17.10 20.14
C ASP A 168 -6.81 -16.61 21.37
N MET A 169 -6.27 -15.60 22.05
CA MET A 169 -6.85 -15.00 23.25
C MET A 169 -7.85 -13.87 22.93
N GLN A 170 -8.08 -13.58 21.66
CA GLN A 170 -8.98 -12.53 21.22
C GLN A 170 -10.43 -12.95 21.53
N LYS A 171 -10.97 -12.43 22.65
CA LYS A 171 -12.30 -12.65 23.27
C LYS A 171 -12.40 -13.71 24.39
N VAL A 172 -11.30 -14.32 24.84
CA VAL A 172 -11.36 -15.39 25.87
C VAL A 172 -11.40 -14.84 27.30
N LEU A 173 -10.94 -13.61 27.53
CA LEU A 173 -11.11 -12.93 28.82
C LEU A 173 -12.35 -12.04 28.78
N THR A 174 -13.52 -12.65 28.98
CA THR A 174 -14.70 -11.89 29.39
C THR A 174 -14.36 -11.11 30.65
N ARG A 175 -14.57 -9.80 30.63
CA ARG A 175 -14.48 -8.95 31.82
C ARG A 175 -15.24 -9.63 32.96
N GLU A 176 -14.59 -9.86 34.08
CA GLU A 176 -15.30 -10.01 35.35
C GLU A 176 -16.14 -8.73 35.53
N HIS A 177 -17.44 -8.85 35.30
CA HIS A 177 -18.41 -7.87 35.79
C HIS A 177 -18.40 -8.03 37.30
N SER A 178 -17.58 -7.22 37.97
CA SER A 178 -17.78 -6.95 39.40
C SER A 178 -19.14 -6.30 39.53
N TYR A 179 -20.14 -7.10 39.91
CA TYR A 179 -21.39 -6.60 40.47
C TYR A 179 -21.00 -5.85 41.75
N ILE A 180 -21.12 -4.52 41.71
CA ILE A 180 -21.19 -3.71 42.92
C ILE A 180 -22.67 -3.56 43.18
N ASP A 181 -23.16 -4.25 44.21
CA ASP A 181 -24.49 -4.02 44.81
C ASP A 181 -24.56 -2.63 45.45
#